data_AF-A0A160TLX7-F1
#
_entry.id   AF-A0A160TLX7-F1
#
_cell.length_a   1.000
_cell.length_b   1.000
_cell.length_c   1.000
_cell.angle_alpha   90.00
_cell.angle_beta   90.00
_cell.angle_gamma   90.00
#
_symmetry.space_group_name_H-M   'P 1'
#
loop_
_entity.id
_entity.type
_entity.pdbx_description
1 polymer ?
#
loop_
_entity_poly.entity_id
_entity_poly.type
_entity_poly.pdbx_seq_one_letter_code
_entity_poly.pdbx_strand_id
1 'polypeptide(L)' 'MEMNEAFAAQVLACCRDLGIDPASLNRDGGAIALGHPLGATGARLVGKASSVLKRDGGRYGLATQCIGGGQGIAMVLEAA' A
#
# COMPACT_ATOMS: atom_id res chain seq x y z
N MET A 1 0.71 5.22 -3.79
CA MET A 1 1.15 4.38 -2.65
C MET A 1 0.15 3.26 -2.46
N GLU A 2 0.61 2.04 -2.19
CA GLU A 2 -0.22 0.89 -1.85
C GLU A 2 0.06 0.48 -0.40
N MET A 3 -0.93 0.62 0.48
CA MET A 3 -0.87 0.15 1.87
C MET A 3 -1.92 -0.92 2.09
N ASN A 4 -1.56 -2.03 2.74
CA ASN A 4 -2.57 -3.01 3.16
C ASN A 4 -3.61 -2.33 4.04
N GLU A 5 -4.88 -2.51 3.71
CA GLU A 5 -5.99 -2.03 4.53
C GLU A 5 -6.45 -3.15 5.45
N ALA A 6 -5.57 -3.57 6.39
CA ALA A 6 -5.94 -4.59 7.35
C ALA A 6 -7.19 -4.15 8.16
N PHE A 7 -7.21 -2.87 8.55
CA PHE A 7 -8.35 -2.18 9.13
C PHE A 7 -8.31 -0.70 8.77
N ALA A 8 -9.48 -0.08 8.55
CA ALA A 8 -9.56 1.37 8.26
C ALA A 8 -8.94 2.22 9.37
N ALA A 9 -9.14 1.84 10.64
CA ALA A 9 -8.57 2.54 11.79
C ALA A 9 -7.04 2.61 11.74
N GLN A 10 -6.38 1.52 11.32
CA GLN A 10 -4.91 1.47 11.17
C GLN A 10 -4.45 2.38 10.02
N VAL A 11 -5.13 2.33 8.87
CA VAL A 11 -4.81 3.15 7.70
C VAL A 11 -4.92 4.64 8.04
N LEU A 12 -6.03 5.06 8.65
CA LEU A 12 -6.27 6.46 9.04
C LEU A 12 -5.25 6.94 10.08
N ALA A 13 -4.84 6.09 11.01
CA ALA A 13 -3.80 6.42 11.97
C ALA A 13 -2.46 6.66 11.26
N CYS A 14 -2.03 5.75 10.38
CA CYS A 14 -0.81 5.93 9.58
C CYS A 14 -0.86 7.18 8.72
N CYS A 15 -2.00 7.48 8.08
CA CYS A 15 -2.15 8.67 7.26
C CYS A 15 -1.98 9.96 8.06
N ARG A 16 -2.62 10.05 9.22
CA ARG A 16 -2.51 11.22 10.11
C ARG A 16 -1.09 11.38 10.62
N ASP A 17 -0.48 10.30 11.11
CA ASP A 17 0.81 10.37 11.82
C ASP A 17 1.99 10.60 10.84
N LEU A 18 1.87 10.14 9.59
CA LEU A 18 2.89 10.31 8.54
C LEU A 18 2.59 11.44 7.55
N GLY A 19 1.45 12.14 7.69
CA GLY A 19 1.04 13.20 6.78
C GLY A 19 0.79 12.73 5.35
N ILE A 20 0.27 11.49 5.18
CA ILE A 20 0.00 10.92 3.85
C ILE A 20 -1.27 11.56 3.27
N ASP A 21 -1.18 12.10 2.06
CA ASP A 21 -2.34 12.54 1.28
C ASP A 21 -3.22 11.33 0.91
N PRO A 22 -4.47 11.24 1.39
CA PRO A 22 -5.38 10.15 1.07
C PRO A 22 -5.64 9.98 -0.43
N ALA A 23 -5.55 11.05 -1.23
CA ALA A 23 -5.76 10.97 -2.68
C ALA A 23 -4.65 10.19 -3.40
N SER A 24 -3.47 10.05 -2.76
CA SER A 24 -2.31 9.32 -3.29
C SER A 24 -2.25 7.85 -2.84
N LEU A 25 -3.13 7.46 -1.91
CA LEU A 25 -3.16 6.15 -1.27
C LEU A 25 -4.23 5.25 -1.91
N ASN A 26 -3.86 4.01 -2.26
CA ASN A 26 -4.77 2.96 -2.71
C ASN A 26 -5.76 3.44 -3.80
N ARG A 27 -5.27 4.17 -4.81
CA ARG A 27 -6.10 4.87 -5.83
C ARG A 27 -7.05 3.98 -6.60
N ASP A 28 -6.76 2.67 -6.66
CA ASP A 28 -7.56 1.67 -7.35
C ASP A 28 -8.26 0.70 -6.36
N GLY A 29 -8.38 1.08 -5.09
CA GLY A 29 -8.95 0.27 -4.01
C GLY A 29 -7.93 -0.62 -3.29
N GLY A 30 -8.17 -0.86 -2.00
CA GLY A 30 -7.33 -1.69 -1.13
C GLY A 30 -8.05 -2.94 -0.62
N ALA A 31 -7.48 -3.53 0.44
CA ALA A 31 -7.88 -4.83 0.95
C ALA A 31 -9.30 -4.86 1.56
N ILE A 32 -9.85 -3.72 1.98
CA ILE A 32 -11.25 -3.64 2.46
C ILE A 32 -12.21 -4.00 1.33
N ALA A 33 -11.93 -3.57 0.10
CA ALA A 33 -12.76 -3.84 -1.07
C ALA A 33 -12.33 -5.12 -1.81
N LEU A 34 -11.02 -5.37 -1.92
CA LEU A 34 -10.46 -6.42 -2.79
C LEU A 34 -10.14 -7.73 -2.05
N GLY A 35 -10.23 -7.72 -0.71
CA GLY A 35 -9.86 -8.83 0.15
C GLY A 35 -8.38 -8.88 0.52
N HIS A 36 -8.09 -9.66 1.56
CA HIS A 36 -6.76 -9.82 2.15
C HIS A 36 -6.38 -11.31 2.25
N PRO A 37 -5.99 -11.98 1.15
CA PRO A 37 -5.35 -13.29 1.25
C PRO A 37 -3.96 -13.11 1.90
N LEU A 38 -3.83 -13.46 3.19
CA LEU A 38 -2.69 -13.09 4.05
C LEU A 38 -1.32 -13.26 3.37
N GLY A 39 -1.01 -14.49 2.92
CA GLY A 39 0.30 -14.79 2.31
C GLY A 39 0.53 -14.14 0.94
N ALA A 40 -0.54 -13.79 0.21
CA ALA A 40 -0.43 -13.22 -1.13
C ALA A 40 -0.42 -11.69 -1.14
N THR A 41 -0.85 -11.03 -0.06
CA THR A 41 -1.06 -9.57 -0.05
C THR A 41 0.23 -8.79 -0.28
N GLY A 42 1.36 -9.21 0.29
CA GLY A 42 2.64 -8.54 0.07
C GLY A 42 3.02 -8.49 -1.41
N ALA A 43 2.96 -9.64 -2.11
CA ALA A 43 3.22 -9.72 -3.55
C ALA A 43 2.18 -8.93 -4.36
N ARG A 44 0.90 -8.99 -3.99
CA ARG A 44 -0.18 -8.23 -4.64
C ARG A 44 0.02 -6.72 -4.52
N LEU A 45 0.44 -6.20 -3.37
CA LEU A 45 0.72 -4.77 -3.17
C LEU A 45 1.90 -4.32 -4.03
N VAL A 46 2.99 -5.10 -4.08
CA VAL A 46 4.16 -4.78 -4.92
C VAL A 46 3.78 -4.77 -6.40
N GLY A 47 3.07 -5.82 -6.87
CA GLY A 47 2.62 -5.90 -8.26
C GLY A 47 1.66 -4.77 -8.64
N LYS A 48 0.76 -4.40 -7.72
CA LYS A 48 -0.16 -3.28 -7.92
C LYS A 48 0.58 -1.93 -7.96
N ALA A 49 1.47 -1.68 -6.99
CA ALA A 49 2.27 -0.46 -6.93
C ALA A 49 3.13 -0.29 -8.19
N SER A 50 3.77 -1.36 -8.67
CA SER A 50 4.51 -1.38 -9.94
C SER A 50 3.62 -1.08 -11.14
N SER A 51 2.43 -1.69 -11.21
CA SER A 51 1.48 -1.46 -12.32
C SER A 51 0.98 -0.01 -12.36
N VAL A 52 0.64 0.56 -11.21
CA VAL A 52 0.21 1.98 -11.09
C VAL A 52 1.37 2.92 -11.42
N LEU A 53 2.57 2.63 -10.90
CA LEU A 53 3.76 3.44 -11.16
C LEU A 53 4.05 3.55 -12.67
N LYS A 54 4.00 2.41 -13.37
CA LYS A 54 4.17 2.33 -14.82
C LYS A 54 3.04 3.03 -15.57
N ARG A 55 1.78 2.83 -15.16
CA ARG A 55 0.60 3.45 -15.78
C ARG A 55 0.65 4.97 -15.73
N ASP A 56 1.07 5.50 -14.58
CA ASP A 56 0.99 6.94 -14.29
C ASP A 56 2.31 7.68 -14.63
N GLY A 57 3.34 6.96 -15.09
CA GLY A 57 4.65 7.55 -15.43
C GLY A 57 5.37 8.15 -14.23
N GLY A 58 5.13 7.63 -13.03
CA GLY A 58 5.77 8.11 -11.81
C GLY A 58 7.20 7.60 -11.67
N ARG A 59 8.00 8.27 -10.82
CA ARG A 59 9.36 7.84 -10.49
C ARG A 59 9.41 6.80 -9.38
N TYR A 60 8.66 7.03 -8.29
CA TYR A 60 8.68 6.17 -7.12
C TYR A 60 7.29 5.62 -6.77
N GLY A 61 7.26 4.34 -6.37
CA GLY A 61 6.12 3.66 -5.77
C GLY A 61 6.46 3.15 -4.37
N LEU A 62 5.45 2.98 -3.53
CA LEU A 62 5.59 2.43 -2.18
C LEU A 62 4.55 1.34 -1.97
N ALA A 63 4.99 0.16 -1.55
CA ALA A 63 4.15 -0.93 -1.07
C ALA A 63 4.45 -1.17 0.42
N THR A 64 3.45 -1.14 1.29
CA THR A 64 3.64 -1.30 2.75
C THR A 64 2.49 -2.04 3.44
N GLN A 65 2.78 -2.73 4.53
CA GLN A 65 1.76 -3.41 5.34
C GLN A 65 2.17 -3.55 6.81
N CYS A 66 1.17 -3.51 7.70
CA CYS A 66 1.32 -3.97 9.08
C CYS A 66 1.38 -5.50 9.14
N ILE A 67 1.95 -6.04 10.21
CA ILE A 67 2.08 -7.48 10.44
C ILE A 67 1.74 -7.75 11.91
N GLY A 68 0.97 -8.82 12.15
CA GLY A 68 0.64 -9.27 13.51
C GLY A 68 1.91 -9.51 14.34
N GLY A 69 1.83 -9.26 15.65
CA GLY A 69 3.02 -9.28 16.52
C GLY A 69 3.79 -7.96 16.56
N GLY A 70 3.22 -6.87 16.03
CA GLY A 70 3.78 -5.52 16.19
C GLY A 70 4.89 -5.18 15.19
N GLN A 71 4.80 -5.71 13.97
CA GLN A 71 5.78 -5.51 12.92
C GLN A 71 5.19 -4.72 11.74
N GLY A 72 6.07 -4.23 10.87
CA GLY A 72 5.70 -3.59 9.61
C GLY A 72 6.78 -3.83 8.56
N ILE A 73 6.39 -3.79 7.30
CA ILE A 73 7.30 -3.91 6.16
C ILE A 73 6.94 -2.89 5.10
N ALA A 74 7.95 -2.27 4.48
CA ALA A 74 7.80 -1.32 3.41
C ALA A 74 8.83 -1.61 2.30
N MET A 75 8.43 -1.41 1.04
CA MET A 75 9.27 -1.53 -0.13
C MET A 75 9.06 -0.34 -1.05
N VAL A 76 10.15 0.34 -1.40
CA VAL A 76 10.17 1.40 -2.41
C VAL A 76 10.53 0.79 -3.76
N LEU A 77 9.79 1.18 -4.80
CA LEU A 77 10.00 0.81 -6.19
C LEU A 77 10.43 2.06 -6.96
N GLU A 78 11.41 1.95 -7.86
CA GLU A 78 11.75 3.01 -8.82
C GLU A 78 11.44 2.49 -10.23
N ALA A 79 10.86 3.35 -11.08
CA ALA A 79 10.64 3.03 -12.48
C ALA A 79 11.99 2.98 -13.23
N ALA A 80 12.11 2.04 -14.18
CA ALA A 80 13.29 1.88 -15.04
C ALA A 80 13.38 2.94 -16.14
#